data_AF-A0A2E4XJZ7-F1
#
_entry.id   AF-A0A2E4XJZ7-F1
#
_cell.length_a   1.000
_cell.length_b   1.000
_cell.length_c   1.000
_cell.angle_alpha   90.00
_cell.angle_beta   90.00
_cell.angle_gamma   90.00
#
_symmetry.space_group_name_H-M   'P 1'
#
loop_
_entity.id
_entity.type
_entity.pdbx_description
1 polymer ?
#
loop_
_entity_poly.entity_id
_entity_poly.type
_entity_poly.pdbx_seq_one_letter_code
_entity_poly.pdbx_strand_id
1 'polypeptide(L)'
;MNSLNKKAQKNLDILFNLDKDDNLIANNGSINLQDDYVQIENTTEIEYAIYFTFNQLLFLTDYQNIYQYDILSKIDQAIDSMYDNNQCNKLLGTDNFKPIIEDIDRKLDSIKEYLYYGSPFFTCFKNIYLFNRYIKNIYNENNTFIDKLIKSSHSNDDYCNYNDQTNNDQTNNDQTNNDDTNDDDSNDDDSNDDDSNDDKEKNE
;
A
#
# COMPACT_ATOMS: atom_id res chain seq x y z
N MET A 1 -1.49 -0.99 -0.70
CA MET A 1 -0.19 -1.22 -0.04
C MET A 1 -0.20 -2.60 0.60
N ASN A 2 0.71 -3.51 0.21
CA ASN A 2 0.75 -4.90 0.69
C ASN A 2 1.11 -4.97 2.19
N SER A 3 0.81 -6.09 2.86
CA SER A 3 1.12 -6.34 4.27
C SER A 3 2.62 -6.20 4.58
N LEU A 4 3.48 -6.73 3.71
CA LEU A 4 4.94 -6.61 3.81
C LEU A 4 5.42 -5.16 3.75
N ASN A 5 4.80 -4.35 2.90
CA ASN A 5 5.16 -2.93 2.73
C ASN A 5 4.79 -2.13 3.99
N LYS A 6 3.60 -2.39 4.55
CA LYS A 6 3.17 -1.76 5.80
C LYS A 6 4.09 -2.12 6.96
N LYS A 7 4.54 -3.38 6.98
CA LYS A 7 5.50 -3.87 7.98
C LYS A 7 6.86 -3.18 7.86
N ALA A 8 7.41 -3.09 6.66
CA ALA A 8 8.67 -2.39 6.43
C ALA A 8 8.56 -0.89 6.78
N GLN A 9 7.44 -0.24 6.46
CA GLN A 9 7.21 1.15 6.88
C GLN A 9 7.15 1.30 8.40
N LYS A 10 6.43 0.41 9.10
CA LYS A 10 6.38 0.44 10.57
C LYS A 10 7.77 0.26 11.18
N ASN A 11 8.57 -0.66 10.64
CA ASN A 11 9.94 -0.86 11.08
C ASN A 11 10.79 0.39 10.84
N LEU A 12 10.66 1.02 9.66
CA LEU A 12 11.37 2.27 9.35
C LEU A 12 10.99 3.38 10.32
N ASP A 13 9.71 3.55 10.63
CA ASP A 13 9.27 4.59 11.58
C ASP A 13 9.86 4.37 12.98
N ILE A 14 10.12 3.12 13.38
CA ILE A 14 10.79 2.81 14.64
C ILE A 14 12.29 3.13 14.56
N LEU A 15 12.96 2.68 13.51
CA LEU A 15 14.40 2.95 13.30
C LEU A 15 14.69 4.44 13.13
N PHE A 16 13.75 5.19 12.54
CA PHE A 16 13.82 6.63 12.35
C PHE A 16 13.73 7.41 13.67
N ASN A 17 12.94 6.94 14.63
CA ASN A 17 12.76 7.59 15.93
C ASN A 17 13.56 6.88 17.03
N LEU A 18 14.64 6.19 16.66
CA LEU A 18 15.42 5.40 17.59
C LEU A 18 16.31 6.30 18.44
N ASP A 19 16.16 6.27 19.76
CA ASP A 19 17.03 7.01 20.67
C ASP A 19 18.31 6.23 20.98
N LYS A 20 19.31 6.93 21.54
CA LYS A 20 20.65 6.38 21.80
C LYS A 20 20.67 5.15 22.69
N ASP A 21 19.78 5.10 23.68
CA ASP A 21 19.75 4.07 24.72
C ASP A 21 18.61 3.05 24.54
N ASP A 22 17.83 3.20 23.46
CA ASP A 22 16.75 2.28 23.13
C ASP A 22 17.29 0.89 22.79
N ASN A 23 16.56 -0.13 23.25
CA ASN A 23 16.83 -1.52 22.90
C ASN A 23 15.78 -2.02 21.91
N LEU A 24 16.25 -2.59 20.82
CA LEU A 24 15.45 -3.25 19.81
C LEU A 24 15.25 -4.72 20.16
N ILE A 25 14.05 -5.20 19.88
CA ILE A 25 13.75 -6.61 19.74
C ILE A 25 13.10 -6.84 18.38
N ALA A 26 13.57 -7.86 17.68
CA ALA A 26 12.94 -8.31 16.46
C ALA A 26 12.16 -9.60 16.69
N ASN A 27 11.10 -9.80 15.92
CA ASN A 27 10.43 -11.08 15.80
C ASN A 27 9.82 -11.20 14.40
N ASN A 28 10.17 -12.28 13.70
CA ASN A 28 9.66 -12.61 12.38
C ASN A 28 9.81 -11.46 11.37
N GLY A 29 10.88 -10.66 11.46
CA GLY A 29 11.13 -9.49 10.61
C GLY A 29 10.37 -8.21 10.99
N SER A 30 9.65 -8.19 12.12
CA SER A 30 9.09 -6.96 12.72
C SER A 30 10.04 -6.45 13.79
N ILE A 31 10.30 -5.15 13.83
CA ILE A 31 11.10 -4.48 14.86
C ILE A 31 10.15 -3.85 15.87
N ASN A 32 10.44 -3.97 17.16
CA ASN A 32 9.77 -3.23 18.23
C ASN A 32 10.80 -2.75 19.26
N LEU A 33 10.44 -1.75 20.04
CA LEU A 33 11.20 -1.34 21.22
C LEU A 33 10.95 -2.34 22.35
N GLN A 34 12.01 -2.66 23.08
CA GLN A 34 11.99 -3.57 24.21
C GLN A 34 11.77 -2.76 25.49
N ASP A 35 10.82 -3.22 26.32
CA ASP A 35 10.61 -2.65 27.65
C ASP A 35 11.74 -3.05 28.63
N ASP A 36 12.03 -2.18 29.60
CA ASP A 36 13.19 -2.19 30.51
C ASP A 36 13.48 -3.51 31.27
N TYR A 37 12.54 -4.48 31.29
CA TYR A 37 12.57 -5.59 32.25
C TYR A 37 13.04 -6.94 31.69
N VAL A 38 13.21 -7.10 30.37
CA VAL A 38 13.71 -8.37 29.80
C VAL A 38 14.62 -8.09 28.60
N GLN A 39 15.94 -8.20 28.77
CA GLN A 39 16.90 -8.22 27.65
C GLN A 39 16.96 -9.63 27.04
N ILE A 40 16.16 -9.88 26.02
CA ILE A 40 16.33 -11.06 25.15
C ILE A 40 17.38 -10.70 24.11
N GLU A 41 18.56 -11.33 24.17
CA GLU A 41 19.56 -11.22 23.11
C GLU A 41 19.03 -11.87 21.83
N ASN A 42 18.62 -11.03 20.88
CA ASN A 42 18.05 -11.47 19.61
C ASN A 42 18.71 -10.75 18.42
N THR A 43 20.03 -10.80 18.40
CA THR A 43 20.85 -10.06 17.44
C THR A 43 20.57 -10.48 16.00
N THR A 44 20.56 -11.79 15.72
CA THR A 44 20.34 -12.32 14.36
C THR A 44 18.99 -11.93 13.78
N GLU A 45 17.91 -11.94 14.57
CA GLU A 45 16.60 -11.54 14.05
C GLU A 45 16.52 -10.02 13.84
N ILE A 46 17.25 -9.23 14.64
CA ILE A 46 17.38 -7.78 14.43
C ILE A 46 18.10 -7.51 13.11
N GLU A 47 19.25 -8.16 12.87
CA GLU A 47 19.99 -8.05 11.62
C GLU A 47 19.10 -8.39 10.40
N TYR A 48 18.36 -9.51 10.50
CA TYR A 48 17.43 -9.94 9.45
C TYR A 48 16.28 -8.96 9.26
N ALA A 49 15.68 -8.46 10.34
CA ALA A 49 14.57 -7.51 10.28
C ALA A 49 14.99 -6.17 9.65
N ILE A 50 16.20 -5.70 9.97
CA ILE A 50 16.79 -4.50 9.39
C ILE A 50 17.06 -4.71 7.90
N TYR A 51 17.71 -5.82 7.54
CA TYR A 51 17.94 -6.17 6.13
C TYR A 51 16.64 -6.23 5.34
N PHE A 52 15.63 -6.95 5.87
CA PHE A 52 14.30 -7.04 5.27
C PHE A 52 13.68 -5.66 5.08
N THR A 53 13.75 -4.80 6.10
CA THR A 53 13.13 -3.46 6.09
C THR A 53 13.69 -2.60 4.97
N PHE A 54 15.02 -2.42 4.95
CA PHE A 54 15.65 -1.57 3.94
C PHE A 54 15.54 -2.18 2.54
N ASN A 55 15.77 -3.47 2.39
CA ASN A 55 15.67 -4.12 1.09
C ASN A 55 14.24 -4.02 0.53
N GLN A 56 13.22 -4.28 1.34
CA GLN A 56 11.82 -4.14 0.92
C GLN A 56 11.50 -2.70 0.51
N LEU A 57 11.96 -1.69 1.25
CA LEU A 57 11.68 -0.29 0.95
C LEU A 57 12.40 0.20 -0.30
N LEU A 58 13.66 -0.22 -0.50
CA LEU A 58 14.44 0.09 -1.69
C LEU A 58 13.92 -0.65 -2.94
N PHE A 59 13.33 -1.84 -2.80
CA PHE A 59 12.63 -2.46 -3.95
C PHE A 59 11.31 -1.77 -4.29
N LEU A 60 10.69 -1.08 -3.33
CA LEU A 60 9.43 -0.35 -3.50
C LEU A 60 9.64 1.11 -3.89
N THR A 61 10.82 1.51 -4.37
CA THR A 61 11.07 2.86 -4.90
C THR A 61 10.32 3.10 -6.22
N ASP A 62 8.99 3.03 -6.15
CA ASP A 62 8.09 3.62 -7.12
C ASP A 62 8.09 5.14 -6.93
N TYR A 63 7.82 5.87 -8.01
CA TYR A 63 7.69 7.33 -7.99
C TYR A 63 6.76 7.85 -6.89
N GLN A 64 5.69 7.11 -6.58
CA GLN A 64 4.81 7.46 -5.48
C GLN A 64 5.55 7.45 -4.13
N ASN A 65 6.32 6.40 -3.82
CA ASN A 65 7.01 6.30 -2.53
C ASN A 65 8.18 7.28 -2.41
N ILE A 66 8.91 7.50 -3.52
CA ILE A 66 10.01 8.48 -3.58
C ILE A 66 9.48 9.90 -3.40
N TYR A 67 8.47 10.32 -4.19
CA TYR A 67 8.03 11.71 -4.20
C TYR A 67 7.05 12.06 -3.08
N GLN A 68 6.19 11.12 -2.68
CA GLN A 68 5.12 11.38 -1.71
C GLN A 68 5.59 11.25 -0.27
N TYR A 69 6.41 10.23 0.02
CA TYR A 69 6.73 9.85 1.40
C TYR A 69 8.19 10.14 1.77
N ASP A 70 8.95 10.72 0.84
CA ASP A 70 10.37 11.02 0.96
C ASP A 70 11.16 9.84 1.55
N ILE A 71 10.84 8.65 1.05
CA ILE A 71 11.30 7.38 1.64
C ILE A 71 12.82 7.32 1.70
N LEU A 72 13.50 7.91 0.71
CA LEU A 72 14.96 7.93 0.63
C LEU A 72 15.57 8.79 1.74
N SER A 73 15.00 9.96 2.03
CA SER A 73 15.45 10.80 3.15
C SER A 73 15.18 10.14 4.50
N LYS A 74 14.05 9.42 4.63
CA LYS A 74 13.74 8.68 5.87
C LYS A 74 14.67 7.50 6.09
N ILE A 75 15.04 6.79 5.02
CA ILE A 75 16.02 5.71 5.08
C ILE A 75 17.37 6.25 5.53
N ASP A 76 17.82 7.38 4.96
CA ASP A 76 19.05 8.08 5.37
C ASP A 76 19.07 8.37 6.88
N GLN A 77 18.02 9.02 7.37
CA GLN A 77 17.90 9.41 8.78
C GLN A 77 17.78 8.20 9.72
N ALA A 78 17.14 7.12 9.26
CA ALA A 78 17.07 5.88 10.04
C ALA A 78 18.44 5.20 10.15
N ILE A 79 19.26 5.25 9.10
CA ILE A 79 20.64 4.74 9.13
C ILE A 79 21.49 5.58 10.09
N ASP A 80 21.39 6.91 10.02
CA ASP A 80 22.07 7.81 10.96
C ASP A 80 21.69 7.50 12.42
N SER A 81 20.38 7.36 12.69
CA SER A 81 19.85 7.03 14.02
C SER A 81 20.37 5.68 14.53
N MET A 82 20.56 4.71 13.63
CA MET A 82 21.19 3.42 13.98
C MET A 82 22.68 3.55 14.30
N TYR A 83 23.43 4.43 13.62
CA TYR A 83 24.82 4.72 13.97
C TYR A 83 24.94 5.46 15.29
N ASP A 84 23.91 6.21 15.72
CA ASP A 84 23.89 6.88 17.03
C ASP A 84 23.46 5.94 18.18
N ASN A 85 22.71 4.88 17.89
CA ASN A 85 22.21 3.93 18.89
C ASN A 85 23.31 2.99 19.44
N ASN A 86 23.32 2.78 20.76
CA ASN A 86 24.33 1.98 21.45
C ASN A 86 24.23 0.47 21.13
N GLN A 87 23.02 -0.08 20.96
CA GLN A 87 22.81 -1.48 20.64
C GLN A 87 23.18 -1.76 19.18
N CYS A 88 22.75 -0.91 18.26
CA CYS A 88 23.10 -0.98 16.84
C CYS A 88 24.62 -0.84 16.62
N ASN A 89 25.30 0.06 17.35
CA ASN A 89 26.76 0.14 17.30
C ASN A 89 27.46 -1.13 17.77
N LYS A 90 26.94 -1.82 18.79
CA LYS A 90 27.47 -3.13 19.20
C LYS A 90 27.27 -4.18 18.11
N LEU A 91 26.11 -4.15 17.43
CA LEU A 91 25.84 -5.01 16.27
C LEU A 91 26.77 -4.69 15.10
N LEU A 92 27.06 -3.42 14.82
CA LEU A 92 28.00 -3.02 13.76
C LEU A 92 29.44 -3.46 14.04
N GLY A 93 29.77 -3.76 15.30
CA GLY A 93 31.02 -4.41 15.69
C GLY A 93 31.09 -5.89 15.31
N THR A 94 30.00 -6.53 14.86
CA THR A 94 30.00 -7.92 14.39
C THR A 94 30.36 -8.00 12.90
N ASP A 95 31.01 -9.11 12.52
CA ASP A 95 31.50 -9.31 11.15
C ASP A 95 30.39 -9.38 10.09
N ASN A 96 29.15 -9.71 10.49
CA ASN A 96 28.05 -9.96 9.56
C ASN A 96 27.14 -8.75 9.32
N PHE A 97 26.94 -7.89 10.32
CA PHE A 97 25.97 -6.80 10.23
C PHE A 97 26.52 -5.58 9.50
N LYS A 98 27.78 -5.24 9.73
CA LYS A 98 28.44 -4.13 9.04
C LYS A 98 28.34 -4.20 7.51
N PRO A 99 28.68 -5.33 6.84
CA PRO A 99 28.57 -5.40 5.39
C PRO A 99 27.12 -5.30 4.89
N ILE A 100 26.12 -5.66 5.71
CA ILE A 100 24.70 -5.49 5.37
C ILE A 100 24.36 -4.00 5.27
N ILE A 101 24.74 -3.20 6.27
CA ILE A 101 24.48 -1.75 6.28
C ILE A 101 25.26 -1.06 5.16
N GLU A 102 26.53 -1.41 4.94
CA GLU A 102 27.32 -0.86 3.84
C GLU A 102 26.76 -1.20 2.45
N ASP A 103 26.09 -2.36 2.27
CA ASP A 103 25.39 -2.69 1.03
C ASP A 103 24.12 -1.86 0.85
N ILE A 104 23.37 -1.64 1.93
CA ILE A 104 22.18 -0.78 1.94
C ILE A 104 22.54 0.66 1.60
N ASP A 105 23.58 1.22 2.22
CA ASP A 105 24.08 2.58 1.95
C ASP A 105 24.48 2.73 0.48
N ARG A 106 25.27 1.79 -0.05
CA ARG A 106 25.68 1.81 -1.46
C ARG A 106 24.49 1.76 -2.42
N LYS A 107 23.47 0.95 -2.11
CA LYS A 107 22.24 0.88 -2.91
C LYS A 107 21.45 2.18 -2.82
N LEU A 108 21.35 2.77 -1.64
CA LEU A 108 20.68 4.05 -1.43
C LEU A 108 21.36 5.15 -2.25
N ASP A 109 22.68 5.25 -2.20
CA ASP A 109 23.47 6.20 -2.98
C ASP A 109 23.28 6.00 -4.48
N SER A 110 23.31 4.75 -4.95
CA SER A 110 23.08 4.42 -6.37
C SER A 110 21.69 4.87 -6.84
N ILE A 111 20.66 4.68 -6.01
CA ILE A 111 19.30 5.12 -6.31
C ILE A 111 19.19 6.64 -6.29
N LYS A 112 19.78 7.30 -5.28
CA LYS A 112 19.85 8.77 -5.20
C LYS A 112 20.56 9.32 -6.44
N GLU A 113 21.68 8.73 -6.84
CA GLU A 113 22.45 9.18 -8.00
C GLU A 113 21.64 9.05 -9.30
N TYR A 114 21.03 7.89 -9.52
CA TYR A 114 20.16 7.66 -10.67
C TYR A 114 18.99 8.64 -10.73
N LEU A 115 18.36 8.92 -9.58
CA LEU A 115 17.21 9.81 -9.52
C LEU A 115 17.59 11.28 -9.69
N TYR A 116 18.58 11.77 -8.94
CA TYR A 116 18.94 13.20 -8.92
C TYR A 116 19.83 13.61 -10.09
N TYR A 117 20.76 12.75 -10.51
CA TYR A 117 21.75 13.08 -11.54
C TYR A 117 21.51 12.32 -12.85
N GLY A 118 20.84 11.17 -12.82
CA GLY A 118 20.47 10.42 -14.02
C GLY A 118 19.37 11.10 -14.86
N SER A 119 18.62 12.03 -14.29
CA SER A 119 17.66 12.86 -15.05
C SER A 119 17.76 14.33 -14.65
N PRO A 120 18.15 15.24 -15.57
CA PRO A 120 18.20 16.67 -15.29
C PRO A 120 16.82 17.28 -15.02
N PHE A 121 15.75 16.51 -15.21
CA PHE A 121 14.37 16.93 -15.02
C PHE A 121 13.73 16.38 -13.74
N PHE A 122 14.45 15.64 -12.90
CA PHE A 122 13.90 15.04 -11.68
C PHE A 122 13.12 16.04 -10.81
N THR A 123 13.70 17.21 -10.56
CA THR A 123 13.05 18.28 -9.78
C THR A 123 11.76 18.76 -10.44
N CYS A 124 11.73 18.84 -11.77
CA CYS A 124 10.54 19.22 -12.52
C CYS A 124 9.46 18.13 -12.45
N PHE A 125 9.82 16.86 -12.65
CA PHE A 125 8.89 15.73 -12.56
C PHE A 125 8.34 15.55 -11.14
N LYS A 126 9.15 15.75 -10.10
CA LYS A 126 8.71 15.78 -8.70
C LYS A 126 7.63 16.84 -8.50
N ASN A 127 7.87 18.06 -8.98
CA ASN A 127 6.91 19.17 -8.84
C ASN A 127 5.62 18.92 -9.63
N ILE A 128 5.71 18.37 -10.85
CA ILE A 128 4.52 18.01 -11.66
C ILE A 128 3.70 16.92 -10.96
N TYR A 129 4.35 15.90 -10.40
CA TYR A 129 3.67 14.84 -9.68
C TYR A 129 2.93 15.36 -8.44
N LEU A 130 3.60 16.20 -7.64
CA LEU A 130 3.00 16.86 -6.47
C LEU A 130 1.83 17.77 -6.86
N PHE A 131 1.97 18.53 -7.96
CA PHE A 131 0.90 19.39 -8.48
C PHE A 131 -0.31 18.59 -8.97
N ASN A 132 -0.10 17.51 -9.74
CA ASN A 132 -1.17 16.63 -10.18
C ASN A 132 -1.95 16.03 -9.00
N ARG A 133 -1.26 15.68 -7.91
CA ARG A 133 -1.93 15.23 -6.68
C ARG A 133 -2.74 16.35 -6.03
N TYR A 134 -2.19 17.56 -5.93
CA TYR A 134 -2.90 18.71 -5.37
C TYR A 134 -4.21 18.96 -6.14
N ILE A 135 -4.16 18.94 -7.47
CA ILE A 135 -5.33 19.05 -8.33
C ILE A 135 -6.30 17.88 -8.08
N LYS A 136 -5.82 16.64 -8.03
CA LYS A 136 -6.65 15.46 -7.74
C LYS A 136 -7.36 15.55 -6.38
N ASN A 137 -6.67 16.07 -5.36
CA ASN A 137 -7.27 16.28 -4.04
C ASN A 137 -8.37 17.35 -4.10
N ILE A 138 -8.14 18.47 -4.78
CA ILE A 138 -9.18 19.49 -5.01
C ILE A 138 -10.39 18.88 -5.74
N TYR A 139 -10.18 18.07 -6.77
CA TYR A 139 -11.28 17.40 -7.46
C TYR A 139 -12.05 16.46 -6.54
N ASN A 140 -11.37 15.68 -5.70
CA ASN A 140 -12.02 14.80 -4.73
C ASN A 140 -12.81 15.57 -3.65
N GLU A 141 -12.24 16.68 -3.14
CA GLU A 141 -12.90 17.55 -2.16
C GLU A 141 -14.14 18.23 -2.78
N ASN A 142 -14.03 18.74 -4.00
CA ASN A 142 -15.14 19.31 -4.74
C ASN A 142 -16.22 18.27 -5.03
N ASN A 143 -15.84 17.05 -5.42
CA ASN A 143 -16.80 15.98 -5.67
C ASN A 143 -17.53 15.57 -4.38
N THR A 144 -16.82 15.55 -3.24
CA THR A 144 -17.42 15.32 -1.91
C THR A 144 -18.37 16.45 -1.53
N PHE A 145 -18.03 17.71 -1.86
CA PHE A 145 -18.89 18.86 -1.62
C PHE A 145 -20.14 18.82 -2.50
N ILE A 146 -20.00 18.48 -3.79
CA ILE A 146 -21.11 18.32 -4.74
C ILE A 146 -22.01 17.15 -4.31
N ASP A 147 -21.45 16.01 -3.90
CA ASP A 147 -22.21 14.86 -3.39
C ASP A 147 -22.99 15.22 -2.11
N LYS A 148 -22.37 15.95 -1.17
CA LYS A 148 -23.06 16.49 0.01
C LYS A 148 -24.18 17.46 -0.37
N LEU A 149 -23.95 18.33 -1.34
CA LEU A 149 -24.94 19.29 -1.82
C LEU A 149 -26.13 18.57 -2.48
N ILE A 150 -25.88 17.61 -3.38
CA ILE A 150 -26.91 16.79 -4.03
C ILE A 150 -27.72 16.01 -3.00
N LYS A 151 -27.07 15.37 -2.02
CA LYS A 151 -27.74 14.66 -0.92
C LYS A 151 -28.59 15.61 -0.08
N SER A 152 -28.08 16.79 0.28
CA SER A 152 -28.85 17.78 1.05
C SER A 152 -30.03 18.36 0.27
N SER A 153 -29.92 18.47 -1.05
CA SER A 153 -31.02 18.89 -1.92
C SER A 153 -32.09 17.81 -2.05
N HIS A 154 -31.70 16.54 -2.20
CA HIS A 154 -32.67 15.42 -2.28
C HIS A 154 -33.36 15.15 -0.94
N SER A 155 -32.70 15.33 0.20
CA SER A 155 -33.33 15.19 1.52
C SER A 155 -34.38 16.26 1.84
N ASN A 156 -34.43 17.37 1.08
CA ASN A 156 -35.42 18.43 1.24
C ASN A 156 -36.67 18.24 0.36
N ASP A 157 -36.62 17.37 -0.66
CA ASP A 157 -37.79 17.09 -1.51
C ASP A 157 -38.75 16.06 -0.87
N ASP A 158 -38.28 15.24 0.08
CA ASP A 158 -39.09 14.23 0.77
C ASP A 158 -39.96 14.77 1.92
N TYR A 159 -39.89 16.07 2.25
CA TYR A 159 -40.66 16.67 3.34
C TYR A 159 -41.93 17.44 2.91
N CYS A 160 -42.26 17.45 1.61
CA CYS A 160 -43.40 18.20 1.06
C CYS A 160 -44.40 17.32 0.30
N ASN A 161 -44.74 16.14 0.82
CA ASN A 161 -45.84 15.33 0.26
C ASN A 161 -46.75 14.69 1.33
N TYR A 162 -47.09 15.47 2.35
CA TYR A 162 -48.22 15.19 3.24
C TYR A 162 -49.19 16.37 3.21
N ASN A 163 -50.17 16.28 2.31
CA ASN A 163 -51.57 16.64 2.51
C ASN A 163 -52.23 16.88 1.14
N ASP A 164 -52.92 15.86 0.63
CA ASP A 164 -54.29 16.07 0.15
C ASP A 164 -55.01 14.72 0.06
N GLN A 165 -55.72 14.39 1.14
CA GLN A 165 -56.85 13.49 1.08
C GLN A 165 -57.99 14.20 0.34
N THR A 166 -58.35 13.71 -0.83
CA THR A 166 -59.75 13.75 -1.26
C THR A 166 -60.18 12.37 -1.70
N ASN A 167 -61.05 11.80 -0.86
CA ASN A 167 -61.87 10.62 -1.10
C ASN A 167 -62.48 10.59 -2.50
N ASN A 168 -62.36 9.46 -3.17
CA ASN A 168 -63.49 8.90 -3.91
C ASN A 168 -63.35 7.38 -3.97
N ASP A 169 -64.10 6.72 -3.09
CA ASP A 169 -64.45 5.32 -3.18
C ASP A 169 -65.14 5.05 -4.53
N GLN A 170 -64.57 4.19 -5.35
CA GLN A 170 -65.35 3.27 -6.18
C GLN A 170 -64.59 1.95 -6.37
N THR A 171 -65.08 0.96 -5.64
CA THR A 171 -64.84 -0.47 -5.75
C THR A 171 -65.19 -1.03 -7.14
N ASN A 172 -64.30 -1.83 -7.73
CA ASN A 172 -64.59 -3.15 -8.31
C ASN A 172 -63.25 -3.76 -8.78
N ASN A 173 -62.76 -4.78 -8.09
CA ASN A 173 -62.88 -6.18 -8.53
C ASN A 173 -62.38 -6.40 -9.96
N ASP A 174 -61.12 -6.84 -10.09
CA ASP A 174 -60.83 -8.08 -10.80
C ASP A 174 -59.48 -8.65 -10.32
N GLN A 175 -59.57 -9.78 -9.63
CA GLN A 175 -58.49 -10.73 -9.46
C GLN A 175 -58.24 -11.40 -10.82
N THR A 176 -57.01 -11.34 -11.31
CA THR A 176 -56.43 -12.47 -12.06
C THR A 176 -55.03 -12.71 -11.56
N ASN A 177 -54.91 -13.77 -10.76
CA ASN A 177 -53.70 -14.56 -10.60
C ASN A 177 -53.11 -14.87 -11.98
N ASN A 178 -51.78 -14.83 -12.07
CA ASN A 178 -51.01 -15.90 -12.71
C ASN A 178 -49.64 -15.95 -12.03
N ASP A 179 -49.51 -16.92 -11.13
CA ASP A 179 -48.25 -17.56 -10.79
C ASP A 179 -47.67 -18.28 -12.03
N ASP A 180 -46.36 -18.52 -11.95
CA ASP A 180 -45.55 -19.46 -12.76
C ASP A 180 -45.33 -19.07 -14.24
N THR A 181 -44.10 -19.03 -14.77
CA THR A 181 -43.07 -20.06 -14.72
C THR A 181 -41.64 -19.51 -14.91
N ASN A 182 -40.69 -20.14 -14.23
CA ASN A 182 -39.28 -20.24 -14.66
C ASN A 182 -39.19 -20.98 -16.01
N ASP A 183 -38.26 -20.54 -16.86
CA ASP A 183 -37.50 -21.29 -17.89
C ASP A 183 -36.35 -20.30 -18.25
N ASP A 184 -35.06 -20.47 -17.96
CA ASP A 184 -34.17 -21.63 -18.14
C ASP A 184 -34.45 -22.41 -19.43
N ASP A 185 -33.86 -21.94 -20.53
CA ASP A 185 -33.01 -22.76 -21.41
C ASP A 185 -32.38 -21.81 -22.44
N SER A 186 -31.07 -21.57 -22.41
CA SER A 186 -29.96 -22.53 -22.60
C SER A 186 -29.85 -22.98 -24.06
N ASN A 187 -28.58 -23.17 -24.42
CA ASN A 187 -28.08 -24.03 -25.47
C ASN A 187 -27.99 -23.39 -26.87
N ASP A 188 -26.75 -23.15 -27.31
CA ASP A 188 -25.84 -24.18 -27.87
C ASP A 188 -26.30 -24.47 -29.32
N ASP A 189 -25.47 -24.76 -30.29
CA ASP A 189 -24.15 -25.35 -30.21
C ASP A 189 -23.48 -25.21 -31.58
N ASP A 190 -22.25 -25.69 -31.57
CA ASP A 190 -21.56 -26.38 -32.66
C ASP A 190 -20.55 -25.60 -33.50
N SER A 191 -19.24 -25.73 -33.21
CA SER A 191 -18.38 -26.93 -33.11
C SER A 191 -17.86 -27.38 -34.48
N ASN A 192 -16.53 -27.41 -34.57
CA ASN A 192 -15.68 -28.56 -34.94
C ASN A 192 -14.31 -28.00 -35.36
N ASP A 193 -13.27 -28.18 -34.54
CA ASP A 193 -12.44 -29.39 -34.43
C ASP A 193 -11.85 -29.83 -35.78
N ASP A 194 -10.52 -29.78 -35.90
CA ASP A 194 -9.82 -31.06 -35.91
C ASP A 194 -8.33 -30.93 -35.57
N ASP A 195 -7.91 -31.88 -34.75
CA ASP A 195 -6.61 -32.15 -34.16
C ASP A 195 -5.57 -32.64 -35.18
N SER A 196 -4.28 -32.50 -34.83
CA SER A 196 -3.31 -33.59 -35.08
C SER A 196 -2.03 -33.40 -34.26
N ASN A 197 -1.98 -34.14 -33.15
CA ASN A 197 -0.75 -34.60 -32.52
C ASN A 197 0.03 -35.53 -33.46
N ASP A 198 1.35 -35.49 -33.41
CA ASP A 198 2.16 -36.71 -33.54
C ASP A 198 3.47 -36.58 -32.74
N ASP A 199 3.58 -37.42 -31.71
CA ASP A 199 4.79 -37.67 -30.92
C ASP A 199 5.84 -38.44 -31.75
N LYS A 200 7.13 -38.21 -31.47
CA LYS A 200 8.16 -39.27 -31.37
C LYS A 200 9.54 -38.76 -30.93
N GLU A 201 9.85 -39.03 -29.66
CA GLU A 201 11.04 -39.74 -29.15
C GLU A 201 12.17 -40.11 -30.16
N LYS A 202 13.42 -39.66 -29.91
CA LYS A 202 14.60 -40.47 -29.49
C LYS A 202 15.98 -39.94 -29.94
N ASN A 203 16.93 -40.04 -29.00
CA ASN A 203 18.36 -40.37 -29.13
C ASN A 203 19.27 -39.46 -29.97
N GLU A 204 20.17 -38.71 -29.33
CA GLU A 204 21.59 -39.02 -29.02
C GLU A 204 22.22 -37.85 -28.25
#